data_AF-A0A841FNS8-F1
#
_entry.id   AF-A0A841FNS8-F1
#
_cell.length_a   1.000
_cell.length_b   1.000
_cell.length_c   1.000
_cell.angle_alpha   90.00
_cell.angle_beta   90.00
_cell.angle_gamma   90.00
#
_symmetry.space_group_name_H-M   'P 1'
#
loop_
_entity.id
_entity.type
_entity.pdbx_description
1 polymer ?
#
loop_
_entity_poly.entity_id
_entity_poly.type
_entity_poly.pdbx_seq_one_letter_code
_entity_poly.pdbx_strand_id
1 'polypeptide(L)'
;MCATSDWVGAYDATSGEGLWQLSDEAGTRIAPDVTGAWHGAVYAWTANGALVLAARAGADREVASGVAPYLVNEHIGIADAPGGNGLAAFRATG
;
A
#
# COMPACT_ATOMS: atom_id res chain seq x y z
N MET A 1 2.46 -16.45 19.95
CA MET A 1 1.98 -17.16 18.75
C MET A 1 2.33 -16.28 17.56
N CYS A 2 3.30 -16.65 16.73
CA CYS A 2 3.57 -15.91 15.49
C CYS A 2 2.55 -16.38 14.46
N ALA A 3 1.67 -15.50 14.00
CA ALA A 3 0.85 -15.79 12.83
C ALA A 3 1.80 -15.98 11.64
N THR A 4 1.81 -17.17 11.04
CA THR A 4 2.72 -17.53 9.93
C THR A 4 2.16 -17.12 8.57
N SER A 5 1.26 -16.15 8.55
CA SER A 5 0.58 -15.67 7.36
C SER A 5 0.50 -14.16 7.47
N ASP A 6 1.42 -13.46 6.81
CA ASP A 6 1.33 -12.02 6.70
C ASP A 6 0.04 -11.68 5.97
N TRP A 7 -0.75 -10.78 6.55
CA TRP A 7 -2.01 -10.35 5.99
C TRP A 7 -2.20 -8.85 6.21
N VAL A 8 -2.89 -8.21 5.28
CA VAL A 8 -3.33 -6.83 5.35
C VAL A 8 -4.82 -6.80 5.06
N GLY A 9 -5.57 -5.98 5.79
CA GLY A 9 -6.98 -5.76 5.52
C GLY A 9 -7.35 -4.30 5.71
N ALA A 10 -8.42 -3.89 5.04
CA ALA A 10 -9.07 -2.63 5.33
C ALA A 10 -10.34 -2.85 6.12
N TYR A 11 -10.63 -1.90 6.99
CA TYR A 11 -11.82 -1.88 7.83
C TYR A 11 -12.56 -0.57 7.62
N ASP A 12 -13.88 -0.62 7.74
CA ASP A 12 -14.69 0.59 7.83
C ASP A 12 -14.39 1.28 9.17
N ALA A 13 -14.03 2.57 9.12
CA ALA A 13 -13.64 3.31 10.32
C ALA A 13 -14.81 3.59 11.27
N THR A 14 -16.05 3.51 10.79
CA THR A 14 -17.27 3.79 11.58
C THR A 14 -17.78 2.52 12.24
N SER A 15 -17.93 1.43 11.48
CA SER A 15 -18.49 0.18 11.98
C SER A 15 -17.43 -0.81 12.48
N GLY A 16 -16.16 -0.66 12.06
CA GLY A 16 -15.10 -1.64 12.30
C GLY A 16 -15.24 -2.91 11.44
N GLU A 17 -16.17 -2.95 10.49
CA GLU A 17 -16.36 -4.11 9.63
C GLU A 17 -15.22 -4.26 8.62
N GLY A 18 -14.77 -5.49 8.39
CA GLY A 18 -13.77 -5.80 7.38
C GLY A 18 -14.32 -5.54 5.98
N LEU A 19 -13.61 -4.72 5.20
CA LEU A 19 -13.94 -4.42 3.81
C LEU A 19 -13.32 -5.44 2.86
N TRP A 20 -12.04 -5.73 3.07
CA TRP A 20 -11.26 -6.70 2.29
C TRP A 20 -10.02 -7.12 3.07
N GLN A 21 -9.45 -8.27 2.70
CA GLN A 21 -8.23 -8.83 3.27
C GLN A 21 -7.38 -9.45 2.15
N LEU A 22 -6.06 -9.32 2.27
CA LEU A 22 -5.03 -9.96 1.47
C LEU A 22 -4.02 -10.63 2.43
N SER A 23 -3.35 -11.74 2.10
CA SER A 23 -3.47 -12.52 0.87
C SER A 23 -4.86 -13.11 0.70
N ASP A 24 -5.36 -13.17 -0.53
CA ASP A 24 -6.64 -13.81 -0.80
C ASP A 24 -6.55 -15.32 -0.52
N GLU A 25 -7.66 -15.96 -0.15
CA GLU A 25 -7.69 -17.40 0.14
C GLU A 25 -7.27 -18.25 -1.07
N ALA A 26 -7.41 -17.71 -2.28
CA ALA A 26 -6.97 -18.35 -3.52
C ALA A 26 -5.44 -18.30 -3.73
N GLY A 27 -4.70 -17.55 -2.90
CA GLY A 27 -3.24 -17.43 -2.97
C GLY A 27 -2.74 -16.75 -4.24
N THR A 28 -3.60 -15.99 -4.93
CA THR A 28 -3.24 -15.31 -6.17
C THR A 28 -2.59 -13.95 -5.91
N ARG A 29 -2.77 -13.40 -4.70
CA ARG A 29 -2.22 -12.09 -4.29
C ARG A 29 -1.40 -12.24 -3.02
N ILE A 30 -0.14 -11.79 -3.12
CA ILE A 30 0.80 -11.70 -1.99
C ILE A 30 0.30 -10.58 -1.07
N ALA A 31 0.32 -10.80 0.25
CA ALA A 31 0.12 -9.73 1.22
C ALA A 31 1.22 -8.66 1.05
N PRO A 32 0.88 -7.42 0.68
CA PRO A 32 1.86 -6.36 0.54
C PRO A 32 2.18 -5.70 1.89
N ASP A 33 3.40 -5.19 2.01
CA ASP A 33 3.84 -4.34 3.12
C ASP A 33 3.31 -2.92 2.92
N VAL A 34 2.33 -2.51 3.73
CA VAL A 34 1.75 -1.16 3.63
C VAL A 34 2.71 -0.11 4.18
N THR A 35 3.03 0.88 3.36
CA THR A 35 3.86 2.03 3.77
C THR A 35 3.01 3.22 4.20
N GLY A 36 1.80 3.37 3.66
CA GLY A 36 0.90 4.46 4.03
C GLY A 36 -0.44 4.41 3.29
N ALA A 37 -1.39 5.23 3.76
CA ALA A 37 -2.69 5.39 3.11
C ALA A 37 -3.09 6.87 3.10
N TRP A 38 -3.63 7.33 1.97
CA TRP A 38 -4.05 8.73 1.79
C TRP A 38 -5.15 8.85 0.75
N HIS A 39 -6.19 9.63 1.07
CA HIS A 39 -7.29 9.96 0.15
C HIS A 39 -7.87 8.75 -0.63
N GLY A 40 -8.02 7.60 0.04
CA GLY A 40 -8.59 6.40 -0.58
C GLY A 40 -7.61 5.56 -1.41
N ALA A 41 -6.32 5.90 -1.39
CA ALA A 41 -5.24 5.08 -1.92
C ALA A 41 -4.40 4.47 -0.78
N VAL A 42 -3.97 3.23 -0.94
CA VAL A 42 -3.04 2.53 -0.04
C VAL A 42 -1.77 2.26 -0.82
N TYR A 43 -0.65 2.79 -0.35
CA TYR A 43 0.67 2.58 -0.92
C TYR A 43 1.31 1.39 -0.21
N ALA A 44 1.81 0.45 -1.00
CA ALA A 44 2.36 -0.77 -0.45
C ALA A 44 3.49 -1.34 -1.32
N TRP A 45 4.32 -2.20 -0.72
CA TRP A 45 5.40 -2.89 -1.38
C TRP A 45 5.12 -4.40 -1.43
N THR A 46 5.49 -5.05 -2.53
CA THR A 46 5.50 -6.51 -2.64
C THR A 46 6.86 -6.98 -3.10
N ALA A 47 7.10 -8.30 -3.06
CA ALA A 47 8.26 -8.92 -3.69
C ALA A 47 8.41 -8.56 -5.19
N ASN A 48 7.31 -8.16 -5.86
CA ASN A 48 7.29 -7.78 -7.26
C ASN A 48 7.45 -6.26 -7.49
N GLY A 49 7.44 -5.44 -6.43
CA GLY A 49 7.60 -3.99 -6.50
C GLY A 49 6.51 -3.18 -5.79
N ALA A 50 6.60 -1.86 -5.94
CA ALA A 50 5.66 -0.89 -5.38
C ALA A 50 4.32 -0.90 -6.13
N LEU A 51 3.22 -0.89 -5.37
CA LEU A 51 1.86 -0.83 -5.91
C LEU A 51 0.97 0.09 -5.07
N VAL A 52 -0.13 0.51 -5.69
CA VAL A 52 -1.18 1.32 -5.06
C VAL A 52 -2.49 0.55 -5.14
N LEU A 53 -3.12 0.32 -3.98
CA LEU A 53 -4.46 -0.28 -3.87
C LEU A 53 -5.52 0.79 -3.65
N ALA A 54 -6.74 0.53 -4.10
CA ALA A 54 -7.91 1.28 -3.69
C ALA A 54 -8.28 0.92 -2.24
N ALA A 55 -8.25 1.88 -1.32
CA ALA A 55 -8.43 1.65 0.12
C ALA A 55 -9.76 0.98 0.48
N ARG A 56 -10.83 1.24 -0.29
CA ARG A 56 -12.16 0.68 -0.01
C ARG A 56 -12.41 -0.69 -0.67
N ALA A 57 -11.74 -0.97 -1.78
CA ALA A 57 -12.01 -2.16 -2.60
C ALA A 57 -10.88 -3.19 -2.58
N GLY A 58 -9.67 -2.82 -2.18
CA GLY A 58 -8.49 -3.69 -2.22
C GLY A 58 -8.01 -4.02 -3.64
N ALA A 59 -8.60 -3.39 -4.67
CA ALA A 59 -8.23 -3.58 -6.06
C ALA A 59 -6.94 -2.82 -6.39
N ASP A 60 -6.14 -3.36 -7.31
CA ASP A 60 -4.97 -2.66 -7.85
C ASP A 60 -5.42 -1.39 -8.58
N ARG A 61 -4.99 -0.23 -8.09
CA ARG A 61 -5.18 1.06 -8.77
C ARG A 61 -3.98 1.34 -9.68
N GLU A 62 -2.78 1.00 -9.24
CA GLU A 62 -1.56 1.13 -10.04
C GLU A 62 -0.54 0.06 -9.60
N VAL A 63 -0.09 -0.77 -10.53
CA VAL A 63 0.85 -1.89 -10.25
C VAL A 63 2.31 -1.54 -10.54
N ALA A 64 2.59 -0.31 -10.97
CA ALA A 64 3.90 0.16 -11.38
C ALA A 64 4.13 1.63 -10.98
N SER A 65 3.76 2.00 -9.76
CA SER A 65 3.92 3.36 -9.25
C SER A 65 5.39 3.80 -9.17
N GLY A 66 6.33 2.83 -9.28
CA GLY A 66 7.78 3.06 -9.26
C GLY A 66 8.32 3.40 -7.87
N VAL A 67 7.46 3.86 -6.96
CA VAL A 67 7.78 4.31 -5.60
C VAL A 67 6.58 4.06 -4.68
N ALA A 68 6.80 3.57 -3.45
CA ALA A 68 5.78 3.54 -2.40
C ALA A 68 6.20 4.50 -1.27
N PRO A 69 5.52 5.65 -1.10
CA PRO A 69 5.87 6.62 -0.08
C PRO A 69 5.50 6.16 1.33
N TYR A 70 6.33 6.53 2.31
CA TYR A 70 6.06 6.39 3.75
C TYR A 70 5.12 7.49 4.26
N LEU A 71 5.27 8.69 3.70
CA LEU A 71 4.45 9.85 4.01
C LEU A 71 3.99 10.48 2.71
N VAL A 72 2.72 10.83 2.62
CA VAL A 72 2.15 11.47 1.43
C VAL A 72 1.16 12.54 1.85
N ASN A 73 1.16 13.64 1.11
CA ASN A 73 0.13 14.66 1.17
C ASN A 73 -0.36 14.98 -0.25
N GLU A 74 -1.19 16.01 -0.38
CA GLU A 74 -1.80 16.44 -1.65
C GLU A 74 -0.78 16.83 -2.75
N HIS A 75 0.48 17.06 -2.39
CA HIS A 75 1.50 17.61 -3.29
C HIS A 75 2.73 16.71 -3.42
N ILE A 76 3.15 16.06 -2.33
CA ILE A 76 4.41 15.33 -2.23
C ILE A 76 4.25 13.99 -1.50
N GLY A 77 4.99 13.00 -1.95
CA GLY A 77 5.27 11.75 -1.24
C GLY A 77 6.76 11.67 -0.88
N ILE A 78 7.08 11.21 0.32
CA ILE A 78 8.44 10.94 0.76
C ILE A 78 8.68 9.43 0.72
N ALA A 79 9.69 9.01 -0.04
CA ALA A 79 10.10 7.62 -0.16
C ALA A 79 11.63 7.53 -0.30
N ASP A 80 12.16 6.32 -0.39
CA ASP A 80 13.58 6.13 -0.66
C ASP A 80 14.02 6.77 -1.98
N ALA A 81 15.18 7.42 -1.95
CA ALA A 81 15.78 8.02 -3.13
C ALA A 81 16.20 6.93 -4.13
N PRO A 82 16.02 7.16 -5.45
CA PRO A 82 16.52 6.23 -6.46
C PRO A 82 18.03 6.06 -6.32
N GLY A 83 18.50 4.82 -6.12
CA GLY A 83 19.92 4.54 -5.88
C GLY A 83 20.33 4.38 -4.41
N GLY A 84 19.38 4.43 -3.46
CA GLY A 84 19.52 3.79 -2.15
C GLY A 84 20.22 4.58 -1.05
N ASN A 85 20.45 5.89 -1.21
CA ASN A 85 21.02 6.72 -0.16
C ASN A 85 20.13 7.94 0.14
N GLY A 86 19.24 7.78 1.12
CA GLY A 86 18.42 8.86 1.67
C GLY A 86 16.97 8.86 1.19
N LEU A 87 16.24 9.90 1.59
CA LEU A 87 14.84 10.10 1.24
C LEU A 87 14.73 11.12 0.11
N ALA A 88 13.83 10.89 -0.85
CA ALA A 88 13.47 11.81 -1.91
C ALA A 88 11.99 12.20 -1.83
N ALA A 89 11.71 13.45 -2.21
CA ALA A 89 10.35 13.92 -2.40
C ALA A 89 9.92 13.69 -3.86
N PHE A 90 8.82 12.98 -4.03
CA PHE A 90 8.17 12.73 -5.31
C PHE A 90 6.86 13.51 -5.37
N ARG A 91 6.46 13.96 -6.56
CA ARG A 91 5.16 14.61 -6.71
C ARG A 91 4.07 13.56 -6.53
N ALA A 92 3.11 13.83 -5.64
CA ALA A 92 1.92 13.00 -5.53
C ALA A 92 1.04 13.25 -6.77
N THR A 93 0.77 12.20 -7.55
CA THR A 93 -0.26 12.22 -8.59
C THR A 93 -1.53 11.61 -8.00
N GLY A 94 -2.49 12.47 -7.66
CA GLY A 94 -3.84 12.09 -7.21
C GLY A 94 -4.81 11.90 -8.37
#